data_AF-Q54QH6-F1
#
_entry.id   AF-Q54QH6-F1
#
_cell.length_a   1.000
_cell.length_b   1.000
_cell.length_c   1.000
_cell.angle_alpha   90.00
_cell.angle_beta   90.00
_cell.angle_gamma   90.00
#
_symmetry.space_group_name_H-M   'P 1'
#
loop_
_entity.id
_entity.type
_entity.pdbx_description
1 polymer ?
#
loop_
_entity_poly.entity_id
_entity_poly.type
_entity_poly.pdbx_seq_one_letter_code
_entity_poly.pdbx_strand_id
1 'polypeptide(L)'
;MNNMIRSSISNIIKGATYTQRFASTSTTTQVASGSTIINNNKRGLKDFFEHTYPIGTYPLAGRSWAASDLRGKSFNDLHELWFELLKERNKLLTEKEITKNNQLQNPQRVTKVRKSMAAIKVVLGERDQLSKSLYLLAKASQDGNHKKVKELKENIKRLNKLVGAVSLKPGLKELESLQDTIKVDETLEKNIDLLLKQN
;
A
#
# COMPACT_ATOMS: atom_id res chain seq x y z
N MET A 1 -18.16 -34.66 -26.39
CA MET A 1 -18.49 -33.22 -26.24
C MET A 1 -17.53 -32.55 -25.26
N ASN A 2 -16.21 -32.59 -25.55
CA ASN A 2 -15.14 -32.35 -24.56
C ASN A 2 -14.05 -31.34 -25.00
N ASN A 3 -14.34 -30.37 -25.88
CA ASN A 3 -13.29 -29.55 -26.51
C ASN A 3 -13.42 -28.01 -26.44
N MET A 4 -14.16 -27.43 -25.47
CA MET A 4 -14.31 -25.96 -25.38
C MET A 4 -13.91 -25.30 -24.04
N ILE A 5 -13.31 -26.02 -23.09
CA ILE A 5 -13.01 -25.46 -21.74
C ILE A 5 -11.50 -25.18 -21.50
N ARG A 6 -10.62 -25.46 -22.47
CA ARG A 6 -9.16 -25.30 -22.28
C ARG A 6 -8.55 -23.97 -22.75
N SER A 7 -9.33 -22.97 -23.22
CA SER A 7 -8.76 -21.79 -23.91
C SER A 7 -8.65 -20.48 -23.11
N SER A 8 -8.62 -20.48 -21.77
CA SER A 8 -8.55 -19.21 -21.01
C SER A 8 -7.55 -19.17 -19.84
N ILE A 9 -6.52 -20.02 -19.84
CA ILE A 9 -5.51 -20.06 -18.75
C ILE A 9 -4.11 -19.58 -19.17
N SER A 10 -3.82 -19.35 -20.46
CA SER A 10 -2.52 -18.82 -20.89
C SER A 10 -2.59 -17.32 -21.14
N ASN A 11 -2.20 -16.50 -20.16
CA ASN A 11 -1.64 -15.13 -20.36
C ASN A 11 -1.08 -14.55 -19.05
N ILE A 12 -0.52 -15.40 -18.20
CA ILE A 12 0.27 -15.01 -17.03
C ILE A 12 1.70 -15.45 -17.35
N ILE A 13 2.70 -14.60 -17.08
CA ILE A 13 4.14 -14.72 -17.41
C ILE A 13 4.53 -13.95 -18.68
N LYS A 14 4.61 -12.62 -18.60
CA LYS A 14 5.62 -11.79 -19.31
C LYS A 14 5.88 -10.48 -18.53
N GLY A 15 7.13 -10.23 -18.16
CA GLY A 15 7.65 -8.88 -17.94
C GLY A 15 7.97 -8.46 -16.51
N ALA A 16 8.93 -9.13 -15.86
CA ALA A 16 9.68 -8.56 -14.73
C ALA A 16 11.10 -8.25 -15.18
N THR A 17 11.43 -6.97 -15.36
CA THR A 17 12.82 -6.47 -15.39
C THR A 17 12.83 -5.02 -14.90
N TYR A 18 13.22 -4.81 -13.64
CA TYR A 18 13.66 -3.51 -13.15
C TYR A 18 15.12 -3.63 -12.74
N THR A 19 16.02 -3.26 -13.66
CA THR A 19 17.47 -3.18 -13.44
C THR A 19 17.83 -1.82 -12.84
N GLN A 20 18.17 -1.79 -11.55
CA GLN A 20 18.92 -0.68 -10.93
C GLN A 20 20.40 -0.81 -11.34
N ARG A 21 20.92 0.16 -12.08
CA ARG A 21 22.37 0.30 -12.34
C ARG A 21 22.89 1.45 -11.47
N PHE A 22 23.67 1.12 -10.46
CA PHE A 22 24.52 2.10 -9.75
C PHE A 22 25.91 2.02 -10.37
N ALA A 23 26.35 3.10 -11.02
CA ALA A 23 27.72 3.28 -11.46
C ALA A 23 28.42 4.21 -10.46
N SER A 24 29.45 3.69 -9.81
CA SER A 24 30.35 4.40 -8.91
C SER A 24 31.52 5.00 -9.71
N THR A 25 31.70 6.30 -9.63
CA THR A 25 32.92 6.99 -10.08
C THR A 25 33.42 7.89 -8.97
N SER A 26 34.60 7.57 -8.46
CA SER A 26 35.38 8.30 -7.46
C SER A 26 36.12 9.46 -8.09
N THR A 27 35.87 10.70 -7.64
CA THR A 27 36.82 11.82 -7.82
C THR A 27 36.78 12.76 -6.61
N THR A 28 37.98 13.03 -6.10
CA THR A 28 38.38 13.82 -4.94
C THR A 28 38.08 15.32 -5.07
N THR A 29 37.98 15.96 -3.90
CA THR A 29 38.31 17.38 -3.58
C THR A 29 37.24 18.45 -3.77
N GLN A 30 36.75 18.99 -2.63
CA GLN A 30 36.88 20.38 -2.17
C GLN A 30 35.68 20.78 -1.30
N VAL A 31 35.98 21.13 -0.05
CA VAL A 31 35.05 21.68 0.95
C VAL A 31 34.79 23.14 0.61
N ALA A 32 33.59 23.43 0.12
CA ALA A 32 33.09 24.79 -0.04
C ALA A 32 31.70 24.90 0.60
N SER A 33 31.64 25.68 1.68
CA SER A 33 30.43 26.12 2.37
C SER A 33 29.58 26.94 1.40
N GLY A 34 28.53 26.34 0.84
CA GLY A 34 27.67 27.02 -0.13
C GLY A 34 26.43 26.22 -0.42
N SER A 35 25.32 26.63 0.18
CA SER A 35 23.97 26.12 -0.02
C SER A 35 23.60 26.07 -1.51
N THR A 36 23.86 24.95 -2.16
CA THR A 36 23.48 24.71 -3.55
C THR A 36 22.06 24.15 -3.55
N ILE A 37 21.13 24.96 -4.04
CA ILE A 37 19.73 24.62 -4.30
C ILE A 37 19.72 23.44 -5.26
N ILE A 38 19.54 22.23 -4.73
CA ILE A 38 19.43 21.03 -5.54
C ILE A 38 17.98 20.91 -6.01
N ASN A 39 17.74 21.33 -7.26
CA ASN A 39 16.63 20.99 -8.16
C ASN A 39 15.26 20.68 -7.51
N ASN A 40 14.30 21.54 -7.83
CA ASN A 40 12.93 21.71 -7.31
C ASN A 40 11.94 20.52 -7.44
N ASN A 41 12.40 19.27 -7.30
CA ASN A 41 11.56 18.07 -7.14
C ASN A 41 11.96 17.21 -5.92
N LYS A 42 12.64 17.81 -4.94
CA LYS A 42 13.27 17.11 -3.80
C LYS A 42 12.65 17.49 -2.46
N ARG A 43 11.37 17.21 -2.24
CA ARG A 43 10.90 17.23 -0.86
C ARG A 43 11.22 15.89 -0.21
N GLY A 44 12.48 15.76 0.23
CA GLY A 44 12.92 14.63 1.04
C GLY A 44 12.32 14.74 2.44
N LEU A 45 13.16 15.00 3.44
CA LEU A 45 12.73 15.12 4.82
C LEU A 45 11.66 16.22 5.06
N LYS A 46 11.59 17.24 4.20
CA LYS A 46 10.61 18.32 4.29
C LYS A 46 9.15 17.85 4.13
N ASP A 47 8.90 16.71 3.48
CA ASP A 47 7.53 16.19 3.30
C ASP A 47 6.88 15.71 4.60
N PHE A 48 7.68 15.42 5.63
CA PHE A 48 7.19 15.01 6.95
C PHE A 48 6.78 16.19 7.84
N PHE A 49 7.06 17.42 7.42
CA PHE A 49 6.69 18.63 8.16
C PHE A 49 5.59 19.38 7.42
N GLU A 50 4.53 19.73 8.14
CA GLU A 50 3.42 20.49 7.55
C GLU A 50 3.78 21.95 7.32
N HIS A 51 3.09 22.54 6.34
CA HIS A 51 3.00 23.99 6.29
C HIS A 51 2.32 24.45 7.57
N THR A 52 2.98 25.32 8.31
CA THR A 52 2.47 25.85 9.57
C THR A 52 1.29 26.77 9.30
N TYR A 53 0.07 26.33 9.61
CA TYR A 53 -1.10 27.19 9.62
C TYR A 53 -1.12 28.06 10.88
N PRO A 54 -1.64 29.30 10.81
CA PRO A 54 -1.94 30.05 12.02
C PRO A 54 -2.92 29.24 12.88
N ILE A 55 -2.80 29.37 14.20
CA ILE A 55 -3.61 28.61 15.16
C ILE A 55 -5.10 28.81 14.86
N GLY A 56 -5.84 27.71 14.72
CA GLY A 56 -7.28 27.74 14.39
C GLY A 56 -7.63 27.96 12.91
N THR A 57 -6.65 28.17 12.02
CA THR A 57 -6.88 28.34 10.57
C THR A 57 -6.54 27.08 9.76
N TYR A 58 -6.32 25.95 10.42
CA TYR A 58 -6.05 24.69 9.73
C TYR A 58 -7.28 24.25 8.92
N PRO A 59 -7.08 23.71 7.70
CA PRO A 59 -8.19 23.24 6.89
C PRO A 59 -8.91 22.07 7.58
N LEU A 60 -10.24 22.05 7.48
CA LEU A 60 -11.03 20.92 7.96
C LEU A 60 -10.63 19.66 7.19
N ALA A 61 -10.44 18.55 7.90
CA ALA A 61 -10.07 17.30 7.26
C ALA A 61 -11.21 16.80 6.37
N GLY A 62 -10.90 16.37 5.14
CA GLY A 62 -11.87 15.78 4.23
C GLY A 62 -12.52 14.47 4.73
N ARG A 63 -13.41 13.89 3.93
CA ARG A 63 -14.01 12.57 4.20
C ARG A 63 -12.95 11.47 4.03
N SER A 64 -12.99 10.42 4.87
CA SER A 64 -12.16 9.22 4.67
C SER A 64 -12.69 8.37 3.52
N TRP A 65 -11.79 7.75 2.75
CA TRP A 65 -12.15 6.75 1.74
C TRP A 65 -13.04 5.64 2.33
N ALA A 66 -14.19 5.42 1.70
CA ALA A 66 -15.07 4.29 1.99
C ALA A 66 -14.75 3.12 1.07
N ALA A 67 -15.00 1.88 1.53
CA ALA A 67 -14.75 0.69 0.72
C ALA A 67 -15.52 0.73 -0.61
N SER A 68 -16.77 1.22 -0.61
CA SER A 68 -17.58 1.41 -1.82
C SER A 68 -16.85 2.18 -2.92
N ASP A 69 -16.13 3.23 -2.54
CA ASP A 69 -15.49 4.17 -3.45
C ASP A 69 -14.20 3.57 -4.04
N LEU A 70 -13.61 2.61 -3.33
CA LEU A 70 -12.35 1.95 -3.67
C LEU A 70 -12.53 0.68 -4.51
N ARG A 71 -13.71 0.04 -4.49
CA ARG A 71 -13.92 -1.26 -5.18
C ARG A 71 -13.69 -1.21 -6.68
N GLY A 72 -13.96 -0.07 -7.32
CA GLY A 72 -13.74 0.13 -8.76
C GLY A 72 -12.32 0.51 -9.17
N LYS A 73 -11.38 0.67 -8.23
CA LYS A 73 -10.00 1.10 -8.50
C LYS A 73 -9.08 -0.05 -8.85
N SER A 74 -8.11 0.20 -9.74
CA SER A 74 -7.09 -0.79 -10.09
C SER A 74 -6.22 -1.14 -8.87
N PHE A 75 -5.49 -2.26 -8.90
CA PHE A 75 -4.53 -2.54 -7.82
C PHE A 75 -3.45 -1.46 -7.72
N ASN A 76 -2.93 -0.98 -8.86
CA ASN A 76 -1.88 0.05 -8.89
C ASN A 76 -2.37 1.36 -8.25
N ASP A 77 -3.60 1.78 -8.56
CA ASP A 77 -4.22 2.97 -7.94
C ASP A 77 -4.36 2.80 -6.42
N LEU A 78 -4.77 1.62 -5.95
CA LEU A 78 -4.89 1.32 -4.52
C LEU A 78 -3.53 1.31 -3.82
N HIS A 79 -2.49 0.84 -4.51
CA HIS A 79 -1.13 0.80 -4.02
C HIS A 79 -0.50 2.21 -3.94
N GLU A 80 -0.69 3.03 -4.97
CA GLU A 80 -0.30 4.44 -4.95
C GLU A 80 -1.02 5.18 -3.82
N LEU A 81 -2.34 4.99 -3.69
CA LEU A 81 -3.11 5.57 -2.59
C LEU A 81 -2.62 5.10 -1.22
N TRP A 82 -2.27 3.82 -1.09
CA TRP A 82 -1.68 3.28 0.13
C TRP A 82 -0.41 4.03 0.53
N PHE A 83 0.46 4.35 -0.44
CA PHE A 83 1.67 5.14 -0.18
C PHE A 83 1.39 6.58 0.18
N GLU A 84 0.42 7.24 -0.46
CA GLU A 84 0.02 8.59 -0.05
C GLU A 84 -0.51 8.61 1.39
N LEU A 85 -1.33 7.63 1.77
CA LEU A 85 -1.82 7.48 3.14
C LEU A 85 -0.69 7.15 4.12
N LEU A 86 0.32 6.39 3.69
CA LEU A 86 1.49 6.06 4.50
C LEU A 86 2.34 7.30 4.78
N LYS A 87 2.58 8.14 3.75
CA LYS A 87 3.27 9.43 3.89
C LYS A 87 2.55 10.36 4.86
N GLU A 88 1.23 10.52 4.68
CA GLU A 88 0.38 11.30 5.59
C GLU A 88 0.42 10.75 7.03
N ARG A 89 0.35 9.42 7.21
CA ARG A 89 0.47 8.81 8.53
C ARG A 89 1.80 9.16 9.20
N ASN A 90 2.91 9.08 8.46
CA ASN A 90 4.23 9.39 8.98
C ASN A 90 4.38 10.89 9.31
N LYS A 91 3.76 11.77 8.51
CA LYS A 91 3.66 13.20 8.78
C LYS A 91 2.92 13.49 10.10
N LEU A 92 1.77 12.86 10.29
CA LEU A 92 0.97 12.99 11.52
C LEU A 92 1.67 12.42 12.76
N LEU A 93 2.46 11.36 12.60
CA LEU A 93 3.31 10.85 13.69
C LEU A 93 4.38 11.87 14.06
N THR A 94 5.02 12.48 13.06
CA THR A 94 6.00 13.55 13.27
C THR A 94 5.37 14.76 13.98
N GLU A 95 4.20 15.21 13.54
CA GLU A 95 3.43 16.28 14.21
C GLU A 95 3.15 15.92 15.67
N LYS A 96 2.64 14.71 15.92
CA LYS A 96 2.34 14.23 17.27
C LYS A 96 3.56 14.23 18.19
N GLU A 97 4.72 13.84 17.69
CA GLU A 97 5.98 13.84 18.46
C GLU A 97 6.48 15.26 18.75
N ILE A 98 6.27 16.21 17.82
CA ILE A 98 6.62 17.62 18.02
C ILE A 98 5.67 18.27 19.02
N THR A 99 4.37 17.98 18.92
CA THR A 99 3.34 18.55 19.78
C THR A 99 3.17 17.77 21.08
N LYS A 100 4.16 17.05 21.62
CA LYS A 100 3.98 16.18 22.82
C LYS A 100 3.17 16.81 23.97
N ASN A 101 3.28 18.12 24.16
CA ASN A 101 2.56 18.89 25.20
C ASN A 101 1.35 19.69 24.68
N ASN A 102 1.12 19.70 23.36
CA ASN A 102 0.09 20.47 22.67
C ASN A 102 -0.87 19.54 21.90
N GLN A 103 -2.04 20.05 21.56
CA GLN A 103 -2.99 19.30 20.75
C GLN A 103 -2.55 19.29 19.28
N LEU A 104 -2.72 18.17 18.57
CA LEU A 104 -2.57 18.15 17.11
C LEU A 104 -3.50 19.20 16.50
N GLN A 105 -3.07 19.84 15.42
CA GLN A 105 -3.91 20.85 14.75
C GLN A 105 -5.23 20.24 14.29
N ASN A 106 -5.20 19.00 13.78
CA ASN A 106 -6.41 18.32 13.30
C ASN A 106 -6.39 16.82 13.66
N PRO A 107 -6.78 16.45 14.89
CA PRO A 107 -6.66 15.09 15.39
C PRO A 107 -7.51 14.07 14.63
N GLN A 108 -8.56 14.52 13.94
CA GLN A 108 -9.44 13.66 13.14
C GLN A 108 -8.72 13.02 11.94
N ARG A 109 -7.64 13.63 11.45
CA ARG A 109 -6.86 13.11 10.31
C ARG A 109 -6.28 11.74 10.59
N VAL A 110 -5.73 11.51 11.77
CA VAL A 110 -5.17 10.21 12.18
C VAL A 110 -6.21 9.11 12.03
N THR A 111 -7.42 9.36 12.53
CA THR A 111 -8.53 8.39 12.45
C THR A 111 -8.99 8.19 11.01
N LYS A 112 -9.04 9.26 10.20
CA LYS A 112 -9.47 9.20 8.79
C LYS A 112 -8.49 8.42 7.92
N VAL A 113 -7.18 8.66 8.07
CA VAL A 113 -6.11 7.92 7.38
C VAL A 113 -6.18 6.44 7.72
N ARG A 114 -6.29 6.11 9.01
CA ARG A 114 -6.43 4.71 9.45
C ARG A 114 -7.67 4.03 8.87
N LYS A 115 -8.81 4.74 8.83
CA LYS A 115 -10.05 4.23 8.20
C LYS A 115 -9.87 3.97 6.71
N SER A 116 -9.20 4.87 5.99
CA SER A 116 -8.92 4.72 4.56
C SER A 116 -7.97 3.56 4.27
N MET A 117 -6.90 3.40 5.05
CA MET A 117 -6.01 2.25 4.96
C MET A 117 -6.76 0.93 5.21
N ALA A 118 -7.61 0.90 6.26
CA ALA A 118 -8.44 -0.27 6.54
C ALA A 118 -9.41 -0.59 5.38
N ALA A 119 -10.01 0.42 4.76
CA ALA A 119 -10.89 0.25 3.60
C ALA A 119 -10.16 -0.38 2.40
N ILE A 120 -8.91 0.03 2.13
CA ILE A 120 -8.07 -0.59 1.08
C ILE A 120 -7.83 -2.08 1.40
N LYS A 121 -7.46 -2.41 2.65
CA LYS A 121 -7.26 -3.81 3.06
C LYS A 121 -8.52 -4.65 2.92
N VAL A 122 -9.69 -4.09 3.25
CA VAL A 122 -10.99 -4.77 3.06
C VAL A 122 -11.22 -5.08 1.58
N VAL A 123 -11.06 -4.10 0.68
CA VAL A 123 -11.28 -4.31 -0.76
C VAL A 123 -10.34 -5.36 -1.35
N LEU A 124 -9.05 -5.33 -1.00
CA LEU A 124 -8.10 -6.34 -1.46
C LEU A 124 -8.37 -7.72 -0.82
N GLY A 125 -8.82 -7.75 0.43
CA GLY A 125 -9.27 -8.98 1.09
C GLY A 125 -10.49 -9.60 0.41
N GLU A 126 -11.49 -8.80 0.03
CA GLU A 126 -12.67 -9.24 -0.75
C GLU A 126 -12.24 -9.86 -2.09
N ARG A 127 -11.29 -9.24 -2.81
CA ARG A 127 -10.72 -9.75 -4.07
C ARG A 127 -9.98 -11.08 -3.90
N ASP A 128 -9.16 -11.18 -2.87
CA ASP A 128 -8.43 -12.41 -2.53
C ASP A 128 -9.39 -13.55 -2.16
N GLN A 129 -10.44 -13.25 -1.38
CA GLN A 129 -11.47 -14.22 -1.05
C GLN A 129 -12.21 -14.71 -2.30
N LEU A 130 -12.51 -13.82 -3.24
CA LEU A 130 -13.14 -14.18 -4.51
C LEU A 130 -12.22 -15.07 -5.35
N SER A 131 -10.94 -14.70 -5.47
CA SER A 131 -9.93 -15.50 -6.18
C SER A 131 -9.80 -16.91 -5.61
N LYS A 132 -9.72 -17.03 -4.27
CA LYS A 132 -9.67 -18.32 -3.57
C LYS A 132 -10.95 -19.13 -3.78
N SER A 133 -12.12 -18.50 -3.68
CA SER A 133 -13.41 -19.20 -3.86
C SER A 133 -13.56 -19.74 -5.28
N LEU A 134 -13.13 -18.99 -6.30
CA LEU A 134 -13.11 -19.43 -7.69
C LEU A 134 -12.17 -20.62 -7.91
N TYR A 135 -10.96 -20.57 -7.34
CA TYR A 135 -10.02 -21.69 -7.39
C TYR A 135 -10.59 -22.96 -6.74
N LEU A 136 -11.21 -22.82 -5.55
CA LEU A 136 -11.84 -23.93 -4.85
C LEU A 136 -13.04 -24.49 -5.63
N LEU A 137 -13.82 -23.65 -6.31
CA LEU A 137 -14.94 -24.11 -7.14
C LEU A 137 -14.44 -24.94 -8.34
N ALA A 138 -13.36 -24.51 -8.98
CA ALA A 138 -12.75 -25.24 -10.10
C ALA A 138 -12.26 -26.63 -9.67
N LYS A 139 -11.65 -26.73 -8.48
CA LYS A 139 -11.21 -28.00 -7.90
C LYS A 139 -12.38 -28.88 -7.46
N ALA A 140 -13.35 -28.32 -6.72
CA ALA A 140 -14.49 -29.07 -6.19
C ALA A 140 -15.43 -29.61 -7.29
N SER A 141 -15.42 -29.01 -8.48
CA SER A 141 -16.14 -29.54 -9.65
C SER A 141 -15.61 -30.90 -10.11
N GLN A 142 -14.38 -31.27 -9.75
CA GLN A 142 -13.77 -32.57 -10.04
C GLN A 142 -14.13 -33.61 -8.97
N ASP A 143 -14.26 -33.20 -7.70
CA ASP A 143 -14.47 -34.08 -6.54
C ASP A 143 -15.93 -34.53 -6.36
N GLY A 144 -16.89 -33.99 -7.12
CA GLY A 144 -18.31 -34.36 -7.04
C GLY A 144 -19.06 -33.90 -5.77
N ASN A 145 -18.48 -33.06 -4.92
CA ASN A 145 -19.14 -32.59 -3.70
C ASN A 145 -20.15 -31.45 -3.98
N HIS A 146 -21.38 -31.82 -4.32
CA HIS A 146 -22.45 -30.89 -4.69
C HIS A 146 -22.77 -29.84 -3.63
N LYS A 147 -22.76 -30.20 -2.34
CA LYS A 147 -23.06 -29.25 -1.23
C LYS A 147 -22.02 -28.13 -1.19
N LYS A 148 -20.73 -28.49 -1.23
CA LYS A 148 -19.61 -27.54 -1.23
C LYS A 148 -19.64 -26.65 -2.48
N VAL A 149 -19.93 -27.22 -3.64
CA VAL A 149 -20.06 -26.46 -4.90
C VAL A 149 -21.19 -25.43 -4.81
N LYS A 150 -22.34 -25.79 -4.23
CA LYS A 150 -23.47 -24.86 -4.04
C LYS A 150 -23.10 -23.69 -3.12
N GLU A 151 -22.46 -23.97 -1.99
CA GLU A 151 -22.01 -22.95 -1.04
C GLU A 151 -20.99 -21.99 -1.66
N LEU A 152 -19.99 -22.53 -2.37
CA LEU A 152 -18.99 -21.73 -3.07
C LEU A 152 -19.61 -20.82 -4.13
N LYS A 153 -20.59 -21.33 -4.90
CA LYS A 153 -21.31 -20.53 -5.90
C LYS A 153 -22.07 -19.37 -5.27
N GLU A 154 -22.74 -19.58 -4.14
CA GLU A 154 -23.43 -18.50 -3.42
C GLU A 154 -22.43 -17.47 -2.86
N ASN A 155 -21.30 -17.92 -2.30
CA ASN A 155 -20.25 -17.03 -1.82
C ASN A 155 -19.64 -16.19 -2.96
N ILE A 156 -19.34 -16.81 -4.10
CA ILE A 156 -18.85 -16.12 -5.30
C ILE A 156 -19.86 -15.08 -5.77
N LYS A 157 -21.16 -15.42 -5.81
CA LYS A 157 -22.22 -14.47 -6.20
C LYS A 157 -22.25 -13.24 -5.29
N ARG A 158 -22.15 -13.44 -3.96
CA ARG A 158 -22.08 -12.36 -2.97
C ARG A 158 -20.84 -11.49 -3.17
N LEU A 159 -19.66 -12.10 -3.29
CA LEU A 159 -18.40 -11.39 -3.46
C LEU A 159 -18.30 -10.66 -4.81
N ASN A 160 -18.79 -11.26 -5.89
CA ASN A 160 -18.79 -10.65 -7.21
C ASN A 160 -19.66 -9.38 -7.25
N LYS A 161 -20.76 -9.33 -6.48
CA LYS A 161 -21.58 -8.12 -6.30
C LYS A 161 -20.80 -6.98 -5.62
N LEU A 162 -19.86 -7.31 -4.72
CA LEU A 162 -19.01 -6.32 -4.07
C LEU A 162 -17.88 -5.90 -5.01
N VAL A 163 -17.03 -6.84 -5.42
CA VAL A 163 -15.77 -6.59 -6.15
C VAL A 163 -15.99 -5.96 -7.53
N GLY A 164 -17.07 -6.34 -8.23
CA GLY A 164 -17.33 -5.89 -9.59
C GLY A 164 -16.30 -6.43 -10.60
N ALA A 165 -16.19 -5.75 -11.75
CA ALA A 165 -15.33 -6.15 -12.86
C ALA A 165 -13.91 -5.56 -12.73
N VAL A 166 -13.18 -5.93 -11.67
CA VAL A 166 -11.78 -5.51 -11.46
C VAL A 166 -10.85 -6.71 -11.41
N SER A 167 -9.57 -6.51 -11.74
CA SER A 167 -8.54 -7.55 -11.60
C SER A 167 -8.49 -8.07 -10.15
N LEU A 168 -8.56 -9.40 -10.01
CA LEU A 168 -8.46 -10.07 -8.70
C LEU A 168 -7.03 -10.23 -8.22
N LYS A 169 -6.06 -10.06 -9.12
CA LYS A 169 -4.63 -10.14 -8.84
C LYS A 169 -3.94 -8.88 -9.40
N PRO A 170 -2.90 -8.38 -8.72
CA PRO A 170 -2.35 -8.87 -7.44
C PRO A 170 -3.26 -8.57 -6.24
N GLY A 171 -2.97 -9.25 -5.13
CA GLY A 171 -3.84 -9.36 -3.95
C GLY A 171 -3.36 -8.60 -2.72
N LEU A 172 -3.96 -8.87 -1.56
CA LEU A 172 -3.59 -8.22 -0.28
C LEU A 172 -2.16 -8.57 0.13
N LYS A 173 -1.73 -9.82 -0.09
CA LYS A 173 -0.35 -10.26 0.23
C LYS A 173 0.72 -9.48 -0.52
N GLU A 174 0.42 -9.13 -1.77
CA GLU A 174 1.32 -8.32 -2.60
C GLU A 174 1.47 -6.92 -2.00
N LEU A 175 0.36 -6.29 -1.59
CA LEU A 175 0.38 -4.99 -0.93
C LEU A 175 1.23 -5.02 0.35
N GLU A 176 1.07 -6.06 1.17
CA GLU A 176 1.83 -6.20 2.42
C GLU A 176 3.33 -6.44 2.16
N SER A 177 3.67 -7.25 1.16
CA SER A 177 5.06 -7.41 0.72
C SER A 177 5.68 -6.10 0.23
N LEU A 178 4.94 -5.31 -0.55
CA LEU A 178 5.42 -4.01 -1.04
C LEU A 178 5.60 -3.00 0.10
N GLN A 179 4.72 -3.05 1.10
CA GLN A 179 4.88 -2.26 2.32
C GLN A 179 6.12 -2.68 3.11
N ASP A 180 6.38 -3.97 3.24
CA ASP A 180 7.54 -4.49 3.98
C ASP A 180 8.86 -4.08 3.34
N THR A 181 8.93 -4.06 2.00
CA THR A 181 10.09 -3.53 1.25
C THR A 181 10.45 -2.09 1.60
N ILE A 182 9.49 -1.30 2.10
CA ILE A 182 9.67 0.12 2.42
C ILE A 182 9.90 0.36 3.91
N LYS A 183 9.66 -0.64 4.77
CA LYS A 183 9.97 -0.51 6.19
C LYS A 183 11.48 -0.33 6.36
N VAL A 184 11.85 0.56 7.27
CA VAL A 184 13.24 0.67 7.71
C VAL A 184 13.65 -0.67 8.28
N ASP A 185 14.77 -1.20 7.81
CA ASP A 185 15.34 -2.42 8.35
C ASP A 185 15.86 -2.12 9.76
N GLU A 186 15.07 -2.48 10.78
CA GLU A 186 15.42 -2.31 12.19
C GLU A 186 16.74 -3.02 12.56
N THR A 187 17.18 -4.00 11.76
CA THR A 187 18.49 -4.63 12.00
C THR A 187 19.66 -3.68 11.73
N LEU A 188 19.52 -2.76 10.77
CA LEU A 188 20.52 -1.71 10.53
C LEU A 188 20.60 -0.75 11.72
N GLU A 189 19.45 -0.37 12.31
CA GLU A 189 19.42 0.50 13.50
C GLU A 189 20.11 -0.18 14.70
N LYS A 190 19.82 -1.46 14.95
CA LYS A 190 20.49 -2.23 16.02
C LYS A 190 22.00 -2.34 15.79
N ASN A 191 22.44 -2.50 14.54
CA ASN A 191 23.86 -2.56 14.22
C ASN A 191 24.56 -1.21 14.41
N ILE A 192 23.89 -0.09 14.08
CA ILE A 192 24.40 1.26 14.34
C ILE A 192 24.56 1.48 15.86
N ASP A 193 23.56 1.09 16.66
CA ASP A 193 23.63 1.20 18.12
C ASP A 193 24.75 0.34 18.72
N LEU A 194 25.01 -0.84 18.17
CA LEU A 194 26.13 -1.70 18.58
C LEU A 194 27.48 -1.08 18.24
N LEU A 195 27.63 -0.49 17.05
CA LEU A 195 28.86 0.20 16.64
C LEU A 195 29.14 1.43 17.49
N LEU A 196 28.10 2.20 17.86
CA LEU A 196 28.24 3.34 18.76
C LEU A 196 28.61 2.94 20.19
N LYS A 197 28.34 1.71 20.62
CA LYS A 197 28.75 1.17 21.93
C LYS A 197 30.19 0.62 21.98
N GLN A 198 30.83 0.42 20.82
CA GLN A 198 32.20 -0.09 20.74
C GLN A 198 33.28 1.00 20.72
N ASN A 199 32.88 2.27 20.62
CA ASN A 199 33.73 3.46 20.77
C ASN A 199 33.48 4.14 22.12
#